data_AF-A0A0S8L3R2-F1
#
_entry.id   AF-A0A0S8L3R2-F1
#
_cell.length_a   1.000
_cell.length_b   1.000
_cell.length_c   1.000
_cell.angle_alpha   90.00
_cell.angle_beta   90.00
_cell.angle_gamma   90.00
#
_symmetry.space_group_name_H-M   'P 1'
#
loop_
_entity.id
_entity.type
_entity.pdbx_description
1 polymer ?
#
loop_
_entity_poly.entity_id
_entity_poly.type
_entity_poly.pdbx_seq_one_letter_code
_entity_poly.pdbx_strand_id
1 'polypeptide(L)'
;MHEVLARTDSHELSEWLAFYSIHPWGEERADLRQAVTSTVVANSLRGKNVRPYKIEDFLPVPSAKPEQTADEMKALLMQLCPIEEP
;
A
#
# COMPACT_ATOMS: atom_id res chain seq x y z
N MET A 1 16.72 5.86 8.24
CA MET A 1 17.63 4.90 7.57
C MET A 1 19.06 4.90 8.12
N HIS A 2 19.54 5.94 8.84
CA HIS A 2 20.90 5.93 9.40
C HIS A 2 21.13 4.85 10.47
N GLU A 3 20.16 4.60 11.35
CA GLU A 3 20.27 3.62 12.44
C GLU A 3 20.48 2.18 11.94
N VAL A 4 19.83 1.82 10.82
CA VAL A 4 19.91 0.47 10.24
C VAL A 4 21.29 0.26 9.62
N LEU A 5 21.82 1.24 8.87
CA LEU A 5 23.16 1.17 8.29
C LEU A 5 24.28 1.25 9.34
N ALA A 6 24.02 1.83 10.51
CA ALA A 6 24.98 1.86 11.61
C ALA A 6 25.15 0.50 12.31
N ARG A 7 24.16 -0.39 12.16
CA ARG A 7 24.11 -1.70 12.85
C ARG A 7 24.17 -2.89 11.90
N THR A 8 23.96 -2.68 10.61
CA THR A 8 23.90 -3.70 9.56
C THR A 8 24.78 -3.26 8.40
N ASP A 9 25.63 -4.17 7.90
CA ASP A 9 26.51 -3.89 6.78
C ASP A 9 25.71 -3.68 5.47
N SER A 10 26.28 -2.88 4.57
CA SER A 10 25.70 -2.57 3.25
C SER A 10 25.43 -3.82 2.42
N HIS A 11 26.28 -4.84 2.54
CA HIS A 11 26.11 -6.11 1.85
C HIS A 11 24.90 -6.88 2.38
N GLU A 12 24.77 -6.99 3.70
CA GLU A 12 23.65 -7.64 4.36
C GLU A 12 22.31 -6.95 4.03
N LEU A 13 22.27 -5.62 4.05
CA LEU A 13 21.06 -4.89 3.64
C LEU A 13 20.69 -5.16 2.18
N SER A 14 21.68 -5.26 1.30
CA SER A 14 21.46 -5.57 -0.12
C SER A 14 20.92 -6.99 -0.32
N GLU A 15 21.41 -7.95 0.45
CA GLU A 15 20.90 -9.33 0.46
C GLU A 15 19.46 -9.41 0.96
N TRP A 16 19.11 -8.68 2.02
CA TRP A 16 17.72 -8.60 2.50
C TRP A 16 16.78 -7.98 1.46
N LEU A 17 17.24 -6.97 0.73
CA LEU A 17 16.51 -6.37 -0.40
C LEU A 17 16.32 -7.36 -1.54
N ALA A 18 17.36 -8.10 -1.91
CA ALA A 18 17.29 -9.14 -2.93
C ALA A 18 16.31 -10.26 -2.50
N PHE A 19 16.38 -10.70 -1.25
CA PHE A 19 15.46 -11.68 -0.69
C PHE A 19 14.01 -11.18 -0.72
N TYR A 20 13.76 -9.95 -0.29
CA TYR A 20 12.43 -9.33 -0.33
C TYR A 20 11.89 -9.20 -1.75
N SER A 21 12.74 -8.99 -2.76
CA SER A 21 12.28 -8.91 -4.15
C SER A 21 11.71 -10.24 -4.67
N ILE A 22 12.29 -11.36 -4.21
CA ILE A 22 11.86 -12.72 -4.60
C ILE A 22 10.69 -13.17 -3.72
N HIS A 23 10.81 -12.94 -2.42
CA HIS A 23 9.84 -13.37 -1.42
C HIS A 23 9.40 -12.18 -0.56
N PRO A 24 8.62 -11.24 -1.12
CA PRO A 24 8.13 -10.12 -0.34
C PRO A 24 7.13 -10.62 0.68
N TRP A 25 7.44 -10.30 1.94
CA TRP A 25 6.56 -10.51 3.07
C TRP A 25 5.61 -9.31 3.22
N GLY A 26 4.42 -9.55 3.75
CA GLY A 26 3.45 -8.50 4.03
C GLY A 26 2.02 -8.87 3.64
N GLU A 27 1.06 -8.22 4.31
CA GLU A 27 -0.37 -8.44 4.09
C GLU A 27 -0.80 -8.05 2.67
N GLU A 28 -0.22 -7.02 2.06
CA GLU A 28 -0.61 -6.58 0.70
C GLU A 28 -0.50 -7.71 -0.35
N ARG A 29 0.59 -8.49 -0.33
CA ARG A 29 0.76 -9.66 -1.22
C ARG A 29 -0.20 -10.79 -0.86
N ALA A 30 -0.55 -10.94 0.42
CA ALA A 30 -1.52 -11.94 0.89
C ALA A 30 -2.95 -11.56 0.47
N ASP A 31 -3.33 -10.30 0.65
CA ASP A 31 -4.59 -9.70 0.23
C ASP A 31 -4.80 -9.85 -1.27
N LEU A 32 -3.76 -9.59 -2.08
CA LEU A 32 -3.81 -9.82 -3.53
C LEU A 32 -4.11 -11.28 -3.89
N ARG A 33 -3.43 -12.25 -3.25
CA ARG A 33 -3.70 -13.67 -3.50
C ARG A 33 -5.11 -14.07 -3.06
N GLN A 34 -5.57 -13.54 -1.94
CA GLN A 34 -6.92 -13.78 -1.43
C GLN A 34 -7.99 -13.16 -2.34
N ALA A 35 -7.75 -11.95 -2.85
CA ALA A 35 -8.63 -11.24 -3.78
C ALA A 35 -8.75 -11.98 -5.12
N VAL A 36 -7.65 -12.53 -5.65
CA VAL A 36 -7.67 -13.38 -6.86
C VAL A 36 -8.56 -14.59 -6.65
N THR A 37 -8.37 -15.33 -5.55
CA THR A 37 -9.16 -16.52 -5.23
C THR A 37 -10.65 -16.18 -5.07
N SER A 38 -10.95 -15.11 -4.34
CA SER A 38 -12.31 -14.63 -4.10
C SER A 38 -13.01 -14.20 -5.40
N THR A 39 -12.26 -13.57 -6.32
CA THR A 39 -12.77 -13.15 -7.64
C THR A 39 -13.19 -14.34 -8.49
N VAL A 40 -12.40 -15.42 -8.49
CA VAL A 40 -12.74 -16.66 -9.20
C VAL A 40 -14.04 -17.24 -8.62
N VAL A 41 -14.10 -17.42 -7.30
CA VAL A 41 -15.28 -17.99 -6.62
C VAL A 41 -16.53 -17.14 -6.89
N ALA A 42 -16.44 -15.81 -6.72
CA ALA A 42 -17.56 -14.90 -6.91
C ALA A 42 -18.08 -14.92 -8.36
N ASN A 43 -17.19 -14.94 -9.34
CA ASN A 43 -17.59 -15.00 -10.75
C ASN A 43 -18.13 -16.36 -11.18
N SER A 44 -17.63 -17.46 -10.60
CA SER A 44 -18.18 -18.80 -10.83
C SER A 44 -19.60 -18.97 -10.29
N LEU A 45 -19.93 -18.28 -9.19
CA LEU A 45 -21.26 -18.32 -8.56
C LEU A 45 -22.19 -17.20 -9.05
N ARG A 46 -21.74 -16.38 -10.00
CA ARG A 46 -22.46 -15.19 -10.46
C ARG A 46 -23.66 -15.55 -11.34
N GLY A 47 -24.78 -14.85 -11.16
CA GLY A 47 -25.96 -14.97 -12.02
C GLY A 47 -25.74 -14.46 -13.45
N LYS A 48 -26.55 -14.99 -14.39
CA LYS A 48 -26.64 -14.48 -15.77
C LYS A 48 -27.18 -13.04 -15.69
N ASN A 49 -26.41 -12.05 -16.12
CA ASN A 49 -26.69 -10.59 -16.06
C ASN A 49 -26.20 -9.82 -14.83
N VAL A 50 -25.43 -10.43 -13.92
CA VAL A 50 -24.68 -9.64 -12.92
C VAL A 50 -23.35 -9.20 -13.51
N ARG A 51 -22.88 -7.98 -13.20
CA ARG A 51 -21.55 -7.48 -13.60
C ARG A 51 -20.45 -8.41 -13.03
N PRO A 52 -19.43 -8.80 -13.82
CA PRO A 52 -18.30 -9.54 -13.29
C PRO A 52 -17.58 -8.77 -12.19
N TYR A 53 -17.25 -9.47 -11.10
CA TYR A 53 -16.43 -8.91 -10.03
C TYR A 53 -14.98 -8.81 -10.50
N LYS A 54 -14.30 -7.75 -10.10
CA LYS A 54 -12.87 -7.54 -10.34
C LYS A 54 -12.07 -7.79 -9.05
N ILE A 55 -10.74 -7.94 -9.20
CA ILE A 55 -9.85 -8.16 -8.07
C ILE A 55 -9.90 -6.96 -7.10
N GLU A 56 -10.01 -5.74 -7.64
CA GLU A 56 -10.07 -4.51 -6.84
C GLU A 56 -11.31 -4.44 -5.94
N ASP A 57 -12.38 -5.17 -6.26
CA ASP A 57 -13.60 -5.23 -5.44
C ASP A 57 -13.36 -6.01 -4.12
N PHE A 58 -12.26 -6.77 -4.01
CA PHE A 58 -11.90 -7.59 -2.83
C PHE A 58 -10.62 -7.15 -2.13
N LEU A 59 -9.98 -6.06 -2.59
CA LEU A 59 -8.81 -5.49 -1.93
C LEU A 59 -9.24 -4.43 -0.91
N PRO A 60 -8.50 -4.27 0.20
CA PRO A 60 -8.67 -3.11 1.06
C PRO A 60 -8.32 -1.88 0.23
N VAL A 61 -9.34 -1.10 -0.14
CA VAL A 61 -9.12 0.19 -0.80
C VAL A 61 -8.30 1.02 0.19
N PRO A 62 -7.07 1.49 -0.15
CA PRO A 62 -6.53 2.60 0.60
C PRO A 62 -7.61 3.66 0.50
N SER A 63 -8.17 4.09 1.64
CA SER A 63 -9.12 5.20 1.68
C SER A 63 -8.55 6.24 0.76
N ALA A 64 -9.18 6.48 -0.40
CA ALA A 64 -8.65 7.38 -1.40
C ALA A 64 -8.61 8.73 -0.72
N LYS A 65 -7.48 9.08 -0.11
CA LYS A 65 -7.26 10.40 0.41
C LYS A 65 -7.30 11.24 -0.87
N PRO A 66 -8.22 12.21 -0.98
CA PRO A 66 -8.24 13.07 -2.14
C PRO A 66 -6.82 13.58 -2.36
N GLU A 67 -6.34 13.57 -3.62
CA GLU A 67 -5.03 14.13 -3.96
C GLU A 67 -4.99 15.56 -3.41
N GLN A 68 -4.21 15.77 -2.36
CA GLN A 68 -4.14 17.07 -1.73
C GLN A 68 -3.34 17.99 -2.63
N THR A 69 -3.89 19.15 -2.95
CA THR A 69 -3.14 20.18 -3.67
C THR A 69 -1.99 20.71 -2.80
N ALA A 70 -0.97 21.31 -3.43
CA ALA A 70 0.16 21.89 -2.69
C ALA A 70 -0.30 22.94 -1.64
N ASP A 71 -1.38 23.66 -1.95
CA ASP A 71 -1.99 24.65 -1.05
C ASP A 71 -2.71 24.00 0.14
N GLU A 72 -3.42 22.89 -0.09
CA GLU A 72 -4.04 22.10 0.98
C GLU A 72 -2.99 21.48 1.91
N MET A 73 -1.88 21.00 1.36
CA MET A 73 -0.76 20.46 2.13
C MET A 73 -0.12 21.55 3.00
N LYS A 74 0.06 22.76 2.46
CA LYS A 74 0.62 23.91 3.18
C LYS A 74 -0.30 24.35 4.33
N ALA A 75 -1.61 24.41 4.09
CA ALA A 75 -2.59 24.77 5.12
C ALA A 75 -2.61 23.76 6.28
N LEU A 76 -2.54 22.46 5.97
CA LEU A 76 -2.50 21.39 6.96
C LEU A 76 -1.20 21.43 7.78
N LEU A 77 -0.08 21.72 7.12
CA LEU A 77 1.22 21.86 7.77
C LEU A 77 1.26 23.07 8.73
N MET A 78 0.65 24.19 8.35
CA MET A 78 0.50 25.37 9.23
C MET A 78 -0.41 25.11 10.44
N GLN A 79 -1.43 24.26 10.31
CA GLN A 79 -2.29 23.86 11.45
C GLN A 79 -1.56 22.97 12.45
N LEU A 80 -0.66 22.10 11.98
CA LEU A 80 0.07 21.15 12.82
C LEU A 80 1.32 21.74 13.46
N CYS A 81 1.92 22.74 12.82
CA CYS A 81 3.10 23.43 13.31
C CYS A 81 2.89 24.93 13.11
N PRO A 82 2.35 25.67 14.10
CA PRO A 82 2.32 27.11 14.03
C PRO A 82 3.77 27.59 14.08
N ILE A 83 4.31 27.94 12.90
CA ILE A 83 5.55 28.69 12.80
C ILE A 83 5.18 30.10 13.25
N GLU A 84 5.55 30.48 14.47
CA GLU A 84 5.65 31.89 14.83
C GLU A 84 6.69 32.50 13.90
N GLU A 85 6.22 33.26 12.91
CA GLU A 85 7.09 34.14 12.15
C GLU A 85 7.70 35.18 13.11
N PRO A 86 9.01 35.51 12.96
CA PRO A 86 9.69 36.44 13.85
C PRO A 86 9.15 37.87 13.81
#